data_AF-A0A955P228-F1
#
_entry.id   AF-A0A955P228-F1
#
_cell.length_a   1.000
_cell.length_b   1.000
_cell.length_c   1.000
_cell.angle_alpha   90.00
_cell.angle_beta   90.00
_cell.angle_gamma   90.00
#
_symmetry.space_group_name_H-M   'P 1'
#
loop_
_entity.id
_entity.type
_entity.pdbx_description
1 polymer ?
#
loop_
_entity_poly.entity_id
_entity_poly.type
_entity_poly.pdbx_seq_one_letter_code
_entity_poly.pdbx_strand_id
1 'polypeptide(L)'
;GEELGARTQDESCYKGGKMNFDLRAKTEQFQSGVERLASGRATRRIAMMCAEKEPLSCHRTILVARALDEKGIPVQHILEDGSLEPHREALVRLREMFKLPEADLIHTPEEMIDEAYFRQAEKIAYRGEEEEEVPTHIL
;
A
#
# COMPACT_ATOMS: atom_id res chain seq x y z
N GLY A 1 -11.38 5.38 -0.29
CA GLY A 1 -12.46 4.78 -1.10
C GLY A 1 -12.69 3.37 -0.62
N GLU A 2 -13.86 2.81 -0.88
CA GLU A 2 -14.27 1.52 -0.32
C GLU A 2 -13.40 0.34 -0.81
N GLU A 3 -13.09 0.31 -2.10
CA GLU A 3 -12.35 -0.81 -2.71
C GLU A 3 -10.84 -0.71 -2.55
N LEU A 4 -10.27 0.48 -2.74
CA LEU A 4 -8.82 0.71 -2.75
C LEU A 4 -8.29 1.42 -1.51
N GLY A 5 -9.12 1.57 -0.47
CA GLY A 5 -8.72 2.14 0.80
C GLY A 5 -8.01 1.13 1.69
N ALA A 6 -7.17 1.64 2.59
CA ALA A 6 -6.52 0.86 3.65
C ALA A 6 -7.43 0.58 4.87
N ARG A 7 -8.73 0.86 4.79
CA ARG A 7 -9.73 0.59 5.84
C ARG A 7 -10.89 -0.18 5.23
N THR A 8 -11.33 -1.24 5.90
CA THR A 8 -12.48 -2.04 5.52
C THR A 8 -13.17 -2.59 6.76
N GLN A 9 -14.45 -2.96 6.65
CA GLN A 9 -15.18 -3.64 7.72
C GLN A 9 -14.90 -5.15 7.74
N ASP A 10 -14.23 -5.67 6.72
CA ASP A 10 -13.84 -7.07 6.65
C ASP A 10 -12.69 -7.36 7.62
N GLU A 11 -13.04 -7.96 8.77
CA GLU A 11 -12.09 -8.35 9.82
C GLU A 11 -11.01 -9.33 9.35
N SER A 12 -11.28 -10.11 8.28
CA SER A 12 -10.29 -11.03 7.72
C SER A 12 -9.08 -10.32 7.10
N CYS A 13 -9.19 -9.00 6.85
CA CYS A 13 -8.08 -8.16 6.43
C CYS A 13 -7.15 -7.75 7.58
N TYR A 14 -7.48 -8.07 8.83
CA TYR A 14 -6.73 -7.64 10.01
C TYR A 14 -5.99 -8.81 10.66
N LYS A 15 -4.79 -8.54 11.17
CA LYS A 15 -4.00 -9.47 11.99
C LYS A 15 -3.54 -8.75 13.25
N GLY A 16 -4.01 -9.20 14.42
CA GLY A 16 -3.71 -8.56 15.70
C GLY A 16 -4.20 -7.11 15.77
N GLY A 17 -5.42 -6.84 15.30
CA GLY A 17 -6.02 -5.50 15.29
C GLY A 17 -5.41 -4.53 14.26
N LYS A 18 -4.46 -4.98 13.44
CA LYS A 18 -3.78 -4.16 12.44
C LYS A 18 -4.10 -4.64 11.03
N MET A 19 -4.36 -3.70 10.14
CA MET A 19 -4.62 -3.98 8.72
C MET A 19 -3.41 -4.70 8.10
N ASN A 20 -3.65 -5.83 7.46
CA ASN A 20 -2.65 -6.58 6.73
C ASN A 20 -2.86 -6.37 5.22
N PHE A 21 -1.88 -5.75 4.56
CA PHE A 21 -1.98 -5.40 3.15
C PHE A 21 -2.00 -6.62 2.22
N ASP A 22 -1.32 -7.72 2.57
CA ASP A 22 -1.32 -8.94 1.77
C ASP A 22 -2.69 -9.63 1.81
N LEU A 23 -3.36 -9.62 2.96
CA LEU A 23 -4.74 -10.12 3.09
C LEU A 23 -5.70 -9.20 2.33
N ARG A 24 -5.56 -7.88 2.50
CA ARG A 24 -6.38 -6.90 1.78
C ARG A 24 -6.24 -7.05 0.27
N ALA A 25 -5.01 -7.24 -0.23
CA ALA A 25 -4.72 -7.41 -1.65
C ALA A 25 -5.42 -8.63 -2.25
N LYS A 26 -5.69 -9.67 -1.45
CA LYS A 26 -6.35 -10.90 -1.91
C LYS A 26 -7.88 -10.81 -1.95
N THR A 27 -8.47 -9.75 -1.39
CA THR A 27 -9.93 -9.60 -1.39
C THR A 27 -10.49 -9.31 -2.79
N GLU A 28 -11.66 -9.87 -3.10
CA GLU A 28 -12.34 -9.62 -4.38
C GLU A 28 -12.64 -8.13 -4.58
N GLN A 29 -13.03 -7.44 -3.51
CA GLN A 29 -13.33 -6.02 -3.53
C GLN A 29 -12.11 -5.19 -3.96
N PHE A 30 -10.92 -5.49 -3.42
CA PHE A 30 -9.69 -4.81 -3.80
C PHE A 30 -9.31 -5.12 -5.26
N GLN A 31 -9.34 -6.41 -5.64
CA GLN A 31 -9.00 -6.83 -7.01
C GLN A 31 -9.93 -6.21 -8.06
N SER A 32 -11.22 -6.10 -7.77
CA SER A 32 -12.18 -5.38 -8.61
C SER A 32 -11.81 -3.91 -8.79
N GLY A 33 -11.38 -3.24 -7.71
CA GLY A 33 -10.90 -1.86 -7.77
C GLY A 33 -9.64 -1.68 -8.63
N VAL A 34 -8.69 -2.60 -8.51
CA VAL A 34 -7.46 -2.62 -9.35
C VAL A 34 -7.84 -2.84 -10.82
N GLU A 35 -8.74 -3.78 -11.09
CA GLU A 35 -9.20 -4.07 -12.45
C GLU A 35 -9.93 -2.87 -13.07
N ARG A 36 -10.73 -2.14 -12.27
CA ARG A 36 -11.37 -0.90 -12.74
C ARG A 36 -10.34 0.16 -13.15
N LEU A 37 -9.23 0.28 -12.43
CA LEU A 37 -8.13 1.17 -12.85
C LEU A 37 -7.46 0.67 -14.13
N ALA A 38 -7.18 -0.63 -14.20
CA ALA A 38 -6.53 -1.29 -15.33
C ALA A 38 -7.36 -1.20 -16.63
N SER A 39 -8.69 -1.31 -16.53
CA SER A 39 -9.61 -1.14 -17.63
C SER A 39 -9.82 0.34 -17.98
N GLY A 40 -9.97 1.20 -16.97
CA GLY A 40 -10.24 2.63 -17.16
C GLY A 40 -9.13 3.39 -17.88
N ARG A 41 -7.86 2.98 -17.70
CA ARG A 41 -6.72 3.64 -18.37
C ARG A 41 -6.75 3.54 -19.89
N ALA A 42 -7.49 2.57 -20.46
CA ALA A 42 -7.63 2.43 -21.91
C ALA A 42 -8.36 3.63 -22.55
N THR A 43 -9.14 4.37 -21.76
CA THR A 43 -9.95 5.50 -22.25
C THR A 43 -9.66 6.81 -21.53
N ARG A 44 -8.93 6.79 -20.40
CA ARG A 44 -8.70 7.95 -19.54
C ARG A 44 -7.27 7.99 -19.01
N ARG A 45 -6.80 9.20 -18.74
CA ARG A 45 -5.63 9.41 -17.87
C ARG A 45 -6.13 9.42 -16.42
N ILE A 46 -5.70 8.46 -15.62
CA ILE A 46 -6.16 8.30 -14.24
C ILE A 46 -5.09 8.83 -13.29
N ALA A 47 -5.49 9.69 -12.35
CA ALA A 47 -4.67 10.08 -11.22
C ALA A 47 -5.42 9.71 -9.94
N MET A 48 -4.71 9.10 -8.98
CA MET A 48 -5.23 8.84 -7.64
C MET A 48 -4.57 9.78 -6.65
N MET A 49 -5.38 10.54 -5.91
CA MET A 49 -4.88 11.47 -4.90
C MET A 49 -4.81 10.82 -3.52
N CYS A 50 -3.76 11.14 -2.74
CA CYS A 50 -3.54 10.74 -1.35
C CYS A 50 -3.45 12.00 -0.47
N ALA A 51 -3.58 11.87 0.86
CA ALA A 51 -3.41 13.01 1.78
C ALA A 51 -1.93 13.24 2.15
N GLU A 52 -1.14 12.18 1.97
CA GLU A 52 0.27 12.09 2.28
C GLU A 52 1.09 12.78 1.18
N LYS A 53 2.04 13.62 1.60
CA LYS A 53 2.97 14.32 0.71
C LYS A 53 4.06 13.42 0.14
N GLU A 54 4.51 12.44 0.91
CA GLU A 54 5.57 11.49 0.54
C GLU A 54 4.93 10.19 0.05
N PRO A 55 5.13 9.78 -1.23
CA PRO A 55 4.52 8.57 -1.78
C PRO A 55 4.80 7.31 -0.96
N LEU A 56 6.02 7.13 -0.45
CA LEU A 56 6.37 5.94 0.33
C LEU A 56 5.65 5.87 1.68
N SER A 57 5.10 6.98 2.18
CA SER A 57 4.28 7.02 3.39
C SER A 57 2.79 6.74 3.14
N CYS A 58 2.36 6.67 1.88
CA CYS A 58 0.96 6.45 1.49
C CYS A 58 0.68 4.96 1.23
N HIS A 59 -0.44 4.46 1.76
CA HIS A 59 -0.90 3.09 1.47
C HIS A 59 -1.12 2.84 -0.02
N ARG A 60 -1.48 3.86 -0.81
CA ARG A 60 -1.65 3.69 -2.26
C ARG A 60 -0.36 3.27 -2.95
N THR A 61 0.81 3.66 -2.46
CA THR A 61 2.09 3.21 -3.01
C THR A 61 2.36 1.77 -2.61
N ILE A 62 2.23 1.47 -1.32
CA ILE A 62 2.63 0.19 -0.74
C ILE A 62 1.65 -0.95 -1.11
N LEU A 63 0.37 -0.63 -1.33
CA LEU A 63 -0.67 -1.61 -1.65
C LEU A 63 -1.15 -1.50 -3.11
N VAL A 64 -1.64 -0.33 -3.53
CA VAL A 64 -2.33 -0.20 -4.84
C VAL A 64 -1.34 -0.16 -6.01
N ALA A 65 -0.28 0.64 -5.90
CA ALA A 65 0.72 0.78 -6.95
C ALA A 65 1.50 -0.53 -7.12
N ARG A 66 1.82 -1.23 -6.03
CA ARG A 66 2.37 -2.59 -6.06
C ARG A 66 1.50 -3.53 -6.89
N ALA A 67 0.20 -3.60 -6.62
CA ALA A 67 -0.72 -4.49 -7.35
C ALA A 67 -0.88 -4.11 -8.84
N LEU A 68 -0.72 -2.84 -9.19
CA LEU A 68 -0.69 -2.39 -10.59
C LEU A 68 0.64 -2.77 -11.27
N ASP A 69 1.76 -2.61 -10.58
CA ASP A 69 3.09 -2.95 -11.07
C ASP A 69 3.26 -4.46 -11.32
N GLU A 70 2.74 -5.30 -10.41
CA GLU A 70 2.66 -6.76 -10.58
C GLU A 70 1.83 -7.17 -11.82
N LYS A 71 0.90 -6.33 -12.27
CA LYS A 71 0.14 -6.49 -13.52
C LYS A 71 0.83 -5.86 -14.75
N GLY A 72 2.05 -5.36 -14.60
CA GLY A 72 2.81 -4.68 -15.65
C GLY A 72 2.27 -3.30 -16.01
N ILE A 73 1.48 -2.67 -15.13
CA ILE A 73 0.92 -1.34 -15.37
C ILE A 73 1.86 -0.29 -14.77
N PRO A 74 2.46 0.59 -15.58
CA PRO A 74 3.40 1.57 -15.07
C PRO A 74 2.69 2.62 -14.22
N VAL A 75 3.24 2.86 -13.02
CA VAL A 75 2.80 3.90 -12.10
C VAL A 75 3.84 5.02 -12.00
N GLN A 76 3.36 6.25 -11.93
CA GLN A 76 4.14 7.46 -11.69
C GLN A 76 3.60 8.14 -10.44
N HIS A 77 4.47 8.48 -9.51
CA HIS A 77 4.14 9.21 -8.30
C HIS A 77 4.32 10.70 -8.53
N ILE A 78 3.36 11.49 -8.10
CA ILE A 78 3.44 12.96 -8.14
C ILE A 78 4.07 13.39 -6.82
N LEU A 79 5.26 13.98 -6.87
CA LEU A 79 5.99 14.49 -5.71
C LEU A 79 5.47 15.87 -5.30
N GLU A 80 5.87 16.36 -4.11
CA GLU A 80 5.42 17.65 -3.58
C GLU A 80 5.67 18.82 -4.55
N ASP A 81 6.82 18.84 -5.20
CA ASP A 81 7.22 19.88 -6.15
C ASP A 81 6.52 19.74 -7.51
N GLY A 82 5.64 18.76 -7.66
CA GLY A 82 4.90 18.46 -8.88
C GLY A 82 5.68 17.62 -9.89
N SER A 83 6.93 17.25 -9.60
CA SER A 83 7.69 16.32 -10.43
C SER A 83 7.12 14.90 -10.37
N LEU A 84 7.48 14.08 -11.36
CA LEU A 84 7.03 12.69 -11.45
C LEU A 84 8.18 11.74 -11.12
N GLU A 85 7.91 10.77 -10.25
CA GLU A 85 8.84 9.70 -9.90
C GLU A 85 8.27 8.35 -10.39
N PRO A 86 8.96 7.63 -11.28
CA PRO A 86 8.58 6.27 -11.67
C PRO A 86 8.53 5.33 -10.46
N HIS A 87 7.54 4.44 -10.41
CA HIS A 87 7.36 3.52 -9.28
C HIS A 87 8.63 2.74 -8.91
N ARG A 88 9.37 2.23 -9.91
CA ARG A 88 10.66 1.55 -9.72
C ARG A 88 11.70 2.37 -8.95
N GLU A 89 11.75 3.69 -9.14
CA GLU A 89 12.69 4.58 -8.44
C GLU A 89 12.26 4.79 -6.99
N ALA A 90 10.95 4.87 -6.75
CA ALA A 90 10.39 4.84 -5.40
C ALA A 90 10.75 3.52 -4.67
N LEU A 91 10.79 2.38 -5.37
CA LEU A 91 11.19 1.09 -4.76
C LEU A 91 12.67 1.05 -4.36
N VAL A 92 13.55 1.66 -5.15
CA VAL A 92 14.96 1.82 -4.76
C VAL A 92 15.06 2.62 -3.47
N ARG A 93 14.38 3.77 -3.39
CA ARG A 93 14.32 4.60 -2.17
C ARG A 93 13.70 3.85 -0.98
N LEU A 94 12.67 3.05 -1.22
CA LEU A 94 12.01 2.26 -0.18
C LEU A 94 12.98 1.25 0.44
N ARG A 95 13.73 0.52 -0.39
CA ARG A 95 14.78 -0.41 0.05
C ARG A 95 15.88 0.32 0.84
N GLU A 96 16.36 1.45 0.33
CA GLU A 96 17.38 2.27 0.98
C GLU A 96 16.92 2.84 2.33
N MET A 97 15.64 3.22 2.45
CA MET A 97 15.04 3.69 3.71
C MET A 97 15.18 2.66 4.84
N PHE A 98 15.08 1.37 4.51
CA PHE A 98 15.27 0.26 5.45
C PHE A 98 16.69 -0.29 5.49
N LYS A 99 17.62 0.34 4.75
CA LYS A 99 19.04 -0.07 4.65
C LYS A 99 19.20 -1.51 4.20
N LEU A 100 18.31 -1.98 3.33
CA LEU A 100 18.36 -3.34 2.78
C LEU A 100 19.37 -3.39 1.62
N PRO A 101 20.19 -4.45 1.52
CA PRO A 101 21.10 -4.62 0.39
C PRO A 101 20.32 -4.83 -0.91
N GLU A 102 20.98 -4.67 -2.07
CA GLU A 102 20.33 -4.90 -3.36
C GLU A 102 20.04 -6.39 -3.57
N ALA A 103 20.96 -7.25 -3.13
CA ALA A 103 20.79 -8.68 -2.98
C ALA A 103 21.80 -9.15 -1.91
N ASP A 104 21.61 -10.37 -1.39
CA ASP A 104 22.63 -11.04 -0.58
C ASP A 104 22.84 -12.48 -1.07
N LEU A 105 23.61 -13.28 -0.32
CA LEU A 105 23.92 -14.66 -0.70
C LEU A 105 22.71 -15.60 -0.65
N ILE A 106 21.63 -15.19 -0.01
CA ILE A 106 20.46 -16.00 0.30
C ILE A 106 19.23 -15.48 -0.45
N HIS A 107 19.13 -14.16 -0.67
CA HIS A 107 17.93 -13.51 -1.18
C HIS A 107 18.18 -12.74 -2.49
N THR A 108 17.17 -12.75 -3.35
CA THR A 108 17.17 -12.01 -4.62
C THR A 108 16.81 -10.53 -4.42
N PRO A 109 17.05 -9.66 -5.43
CA PRO A 109 16.57 -8.29 -5.39
C PRO A 109 15.06 -8.14 -5.19
N GLU A 110 14.28 -9.03 -5.81
CA GLU A 110 12.83 -9.04 -5.68
C GLU A 110 12.41 -9.33 -4.23
N GLU A 111 13.04 -10.32 -3.58
CA GLU A 111 12.78 -10.65 -2.18
C GLU A 111 13.17 -9.51 -1.23
N MET A 112 14.23 -8.75 -1.56
CA MET A 112 14.62 -7.55 -0.81
C MET A 112 13.59 -6.42 -0.94
N ILE A 113 12.97 -6.28 -2.10
CA ILE A 113 11.86 -5.35 -2.30
C ILE A 113 10.61 -5.81 -1.54
N ASP A 114 10.31 -7.11 -1.55
CA ASP A 114 9.20 -7.67 -0.77
C ASP A 114 9.36 -7.42 0.73
N GLU A 115 10.58 -7.59 1.26
CA GLU A 115 10.89 -7.25 2.65
C GLU A 115 10.72 -5.74 2.91
N ALA A 116 11.13 -4.88 1.97
CA ALA A 116 10.93 -3.43 2.09
C ALA A 116 9.44 -3.05 2.13
N TYR A 117 8.62 -3.69 1.29
CA TYR A 117 7.17 -3.55 1.32
C TYR A 117 6.58 -4.00 2.65
N PHE A 118 6.98 -5.17 3.14
CA PHE A 118 6.49 -5.71 4.41
C PHE A 118 6.78 -4.74 5.57
N ARG A 119 8.02 -4.26 5.69
CA ARG A 119 8.41 -3.29 6.73
C ARG A 119 7.64 -2.00 6.64
N GLN A 120 7.40 -1.50 5.43
CA GLN A 120 6.66 -0.25 5.26
C GLN A 120 5.17 -0.42 5.52
N ALA A 121 4.57 -1.52 5.08
CA ALA A 121 3.19 -1.87 5.41
C ALA A 121 3.01 -1.94 6.93
N GLU A 122 3.94 -2.59 7.64
CA GLU A 122 3.93 -2.60 9.10
C GLU A 122 4.05 -1.19 9.71
N LYS A 123 4.76 -0.26 9.08
CA LYS A 123 4.90 1.10 9.62
C LYS A 123 3.64 1.96 9.41
N ILE A 124 2.95 1.81 8.28
CA ILE A 124 1.85 2.71 7.87
C ILE A 124 0.46 2.09 7.97
N ALA A 125 0.36 0.78 8.15
CA ALA A 125 -0.93 0.10 8.24
C ALA A 125 -1.76 0.64 9.41
N TYR A 126 -3.04 0.85 9.12
CA TYR A 126 -4.01 1.26 10.10
C TYR A 126 -4.12 0.23 11.23
N ARG A 127 -4.08 0.69 12.46
CA ARG A 127 -4.45 -0.09 13.65
C ARG A 127 -5.88 0.28 14.01
N GLY A 128 -6.76 -0.72 14.13
CA GLY A 128 -8.09 -0.53 14.67
C GLY A 128 -8.02 0.06 16.06
N GLU A 129 -8.96 0.94 16.39
CA GLU A 129 -9.17 1.35 17.77
C GLU A 129 -9.57 0.11 18.57
N GLU A 130 -8.84 -0.22 19.63
CA GLU A 130 -9.40 -1.05 20.69
C GLU A 130 -10.67 -0.32 21.15
N GLU A 131 -11.81 -1.00 21.20
CA GLU A 131 -13.00 -0.45 21.84
C GLU A 131 -12.57 0.01 23.25
N GLU A 132 -12.50 1.32 23.47
CA GLU A 132 -12.46 1.86 24.83
C GLU A 132 -13.75 1.36 25.48
N GLU A 133 -13.64 0.35 26.35
CA GLU A 133 -14.69 0.01 27.31
C GLU A 133 -14.98 1.27 28.11
N VAL A 134 -15.99 2.02 27.68
CA VAL A 134 -16.55 3.12 28.45
C VAL A 134 -17.01 2.49 29.76
N PRO A 135 -16.42 2.83 30.94
CA PRO A 135 -16.87 2.26 32.19
C PRO A 135 -18.32 2.68 32.35
N THR A 136 -19.22 1.70 32.31
CA THR A 136 -20.64 1.94 32.58
C THR A 136 -20.77 2.10 34.08
N HIS A 137 -20.32 3.23 34.62
CA HIS A 137 -20.74 3.70 35.93
C HIS A 137 -22.12 4.35 35.76
N ILE A 138 -23.14 3.49 35.75
CA ILE A 138 -24.50 3.90 36.11
C ILE A 138 -24.62 3.69 37.62
N LEU A 139 -24.73 4.84 38.30
CA LEU A 139 -25.31 5.16 39.62
C LEU A 139 -25.56 4.01 40.62
#